data_AF-A0A8J3LP12-F1
#
_entry.id   AF-A0A8J3LP12-F1
#
_cell.length_a   1.000
_cell.length_b   1.000
_cell.length_c   1.000
_cell.angle_alpha   90.00
_cell.angle_beta   90.00
_cell.angle_gamma   90.00
#
_symmetry.space_group_name_H-M   'P 1'
#
loop_
_entity.id
_entity.type
_entity.pdbx_description
1 polymer ?
#
loop_
_entity_poly.entity_id
_entity_poly.type
_entity_poly.pdbx_seq_one_letter_code
_entity_poly.pdbx_strand_id
1 'polypeptide(L)'
;MSPNRPGIADVADRHARYAVLFADGDDARSWLTAGEALSAVLLTATTDRLATSPMSDIVEVPATRHLLYDLLGHIGHPTLALRIGIPADPTQPAPGAPRRSGAALITTADNEV
;
A
#
# COMPACT_ATOMS: atom_id res chain seq x y z
N MET A 1 37.63 15.30 -0.82
CA MET A 1 36.61 14.27 -1.15
C MET A 1 35.80 14.03 0.11
N SER A 2 34.69 14.76 0.29
CA SER A 2 33.83 14.56 1.47
C SER A 2 33.15 13.19 1.39
N PRO A 3 33.03 12.44 2.50
CA PRO A 3 32.28 11.20 2.50
C PRO A 3 30.81 11.50 2.17
N ASN A 4 30.23 10.68 1.29
CA ASN A 4 28.83 10.73 0.90
C ASN A 4 27.96 10.62 2.16
N ARG A 5 27.28 11.71 2.57
CA ARG A 5 26.28 11.64 3.64
C ARG A 5 25.08 10.89 3.07
N PRO A 6 24.64 9.78 3.68
CA PRO A 6 23.45 9.09 3.21
C PRO A 6 22.26 10.06 3.23
N GLY A 7 21.54 10.15 2.12
CA GLY A 7 20.33 10.95 2.03
C GLY A 7 19.26 10.42 2.99
N ILE A 8 18.28 11.26 3.34
CA ILE A 8 17.21 10.92 4.28
C ILE A 8 16.44 9.65 3.82
N ALA A 9 16.33 9.43 2.50
CA ALA A 9 15.78 8.22 1.92
C ALA A 9 16.59 6.95 2.21
N ASP A 10 17.93 7.01 2.23
CA ASP A 10 18.80 5.86 2.54
C ASP A 10 18.67 5.43 4.02
N VAL A 11 18.41 6.39 4.90
CA VAL A 11 18.16 6.11 6.33
C VAL A 11 16.76 5.52 6.54
N ALA A 12 15.75 6.04 5.83
CA ALA A 12 14.38 5.54 5.93
C ALA A 12 14.23 4.11 5.39
N ASP A 13 14.94 3.76 4.32
CA ASP A 13 14.84 2.43 3.69
C ASP A 13 15.65 1.35 4.43
N ARG A 14 16.70 1.73 5.18
CA ARG A 14 17.58 0.80 5.91
C ARG A 14 16.84 -0.13 6.87
N HIS A 15 15.70 0.31 7.40
CA HIS A 15 14.86 -0.46 8.32
C HIS A 15 13.49 -0.80 7.76
N ALA A 16 13.24 -0.51 6.48
CA ALA A 16 11.97 -0.84 5.86
C ALA A 16 11.86 -2.35 5.60
N ARG A 17 10.64 -2.87 5.79
CA ARG A 17 10.25 -4.21 5.40
C ARG A 17 9.35 -4.11 4.18
N TYR A 18 9.57 -5.01 3.23
CA TYR A 18 8.71 -5.17 2.07
C TYR A 18 7.83 -6.39 2.28
N ALA A 19 6.55 -6.23 1.97
CA ALA A 19 5.56 -7.29 2.01
C ALA A 19 4.83 -7.34 0.67
N VAL A 20 4.30 -8.51 0.35
CA VAL A 20 3.40 -8.70 -0.80
C VAL A 20 2.06 -9.15 -0.24
N LEU A 21 1.01 -8.41 -0.57
CA LEU A 21 -0.36 -8.85 -0.38
C LEU A 21 -0.72 -9.73 -1.57
N PHE A 22 -1.28 -10.90 -1.29
CA PHE A 22 -1.74 -11.84 -2.30
C PHE A 22 -3.14 -12.35 -1.95
N ALA A 23 -3.85 -12.85 -2.95
CA ALA A 23 -5.17 -13.45 -2.83
C ALA A 23 -5.21 -14.84 -3.45
N ASP A 24 -6.17 -15.66 -3.06
CA ASP A 24 -6.33 -17.01 -3.60
C ASP A 24 -6.74 -17.02 -5.09
N GLY A 25 -7.28 -15.91 -5.58
CA GLY A 25 -7.71 -15.74 -6.97
C GLY A 25 -7.32 -14.39 -7.57
N ASP A 26 -7.51 -14.26 -8.88
CA ASP A 26 -7.30 -13.04 -9.66
C ASP A 26 -8.60 -12.57 -10.33
N ASP A 27 -9.66 -12.49 -9.53
CA ASP A 27 -10.99 -12.04 -9.94
C ASP A 27 -11.47 -10.83 -9.13
N ALA A 28 -12.59 -10.24 -9.56
CA ALA A 28 -13.13 -9.03 -8.95
C ALA A 28 -13.44 -9.17 -7.45
N ARG A 29 -13.84 -10.36 -6.99
CA ARG A 29 -14.10 -10.61 -5.57
C ARG A 29 -12.79 -10.65 -4.79
N SER A 30 -11.81 -11.36 -5.31
CA SER A 30 -10.47 -11.47 -4.74
C SER A 30 -9.79 -10.10 -4.63
N TRP A 31 -9.97 -9.23 -5.63
CA TRP A 31 -9.48 -7.86 -5.60
C TRP A 31 -10.16 -7.00 -4.54
N LEU A 32 -11.48 -7.12 -4.36
CA LEU A 32 -12.20 -6.40 -3.32
C LEU A 32 -11.72 -6.81 -1.93
N THR A 33 -11.64 -8.11 -1.67
CA THR A 33 -11.13 -8.64 -0.39
C THR A 33 -9.68 -8.23 -0.14
N ALA A 34 -8.83 -8.22 -1.18
CA ALA A 34 -7.47 -7.70 -1.05
C ALA A 34 -7.46 -6.19 -0.71
N GLY A 35 -8.39 -5.39 -1.26
CA GLY A 35 -8.56 -3.99 -0.89
C GLY A 35 -8.97 -3.79 0.57
N GLU A 36 -9.88 -4.61 1.08
CA GLU A 36 -10.28 -4.62 2.50
C GLU A 36 -9.11 -5.00 3.41
N ALA A 37 -8.34 -6.04 3.04
CA ALA A 37 -7.15 -6.45 3.77
C ALA A 37 -6.08 -5.35 3.76
N LEU A 38 -5.86 -4.69 2.61
CA LEU A 38 -4.95 -3.54 2.52
C LEU A 38 -5.39 -2.40 3.46
N SER A 39 -6.69 -2.08 3.50
CA SER A 39 -7.24 -1.08 4.43
C SER A 39 -6.91 -1.43 5.89
N ALA A 40 -7.14 -2.69 6.29
CA ALA A 40 -6.82 -3.16 7.63
C ALA A 40 -5.32 -3.05 7.95
N VAL A 41 -4.45 -3.41 7.01
CA VAL A 41 -2.99 -3.27 7.16
C VAL A 41 -2.58 -1.81 7.35
N LEU A 42 -3.10 -0.90 6.51
CA LEU A 42 -2.76 0.53 6.57
C LEU A 42 -3.23 1.17 7.88
N LEU A 43 -4.44 0.85 8.34
CA LEU A 43 -4.97 1.36 9.60
C LEU A 43 -4.20 0.80 10.81
N THR A 44 -3.85 -0.49 10.80
CA THR A 44 -3.03 -1.11 11.85
C THR A 44 -1.66 -0.45 11.92
N ALA A 45 -0.97 -0.30 10.77
CA ALA A 45 0.31 0.36 10.70
C ALA A 45 0.24 1.82 11.19
N THR A 46 -0.86 2.52 10.91
CA THR A 46 -1.10 3.88 11.42
C THR A 46 -1.22 3.91 12.94
N THR A 47 -1.97 2.98 13.54
CA THR A 47 -2.06 2.81 15.00
C THR A 47 -0.69 2.55 15.63
N ASP A 48 0.14 1.76 14.95
CA ASP A 48 1.51 1.43 15.38
C ASP A 48 2.54 2.52 15.03
N ARG A 49 2.11 3.64 14.46
CA ARG A 49 2.95 4.78 14.01
C ARG A 49 4.03 4.39 13.00
N LEU A 50 3.73 3.42 12.14
CA LEU A 50 4.59 3.02 11.03
C LEU A 50 4.26 3.82 9.77
N ALA A 51 5.27 4.10 8.96
CA ALA A 51 5.12 4.64 7.62
C ALA A 51 4.84 3.49 6.64
N THR A 52 3.88 3.70 5.72
CA THR A 52 3.52 2.72 4.69
C THR A 52 3.51 3.35 3.31
N SER A 53 4.00 2.62 2.30
CA SER A 53 3.93 3.02 0.88
C SER A 53 3.45 1.84 0.03
N PRO A 54 2.15 1.79 -0.33
CA PRO A 54 1.63 0.85 -1.31
C PRO A 54 2.25 1.07 -2.70
N MET A 55 2.50 0.00 -3.45
CA MET A 55 3.07 0.04 -4.81
C MET A 55 2.26 -0.92 -5.71
N SER A 56 1.40 -0.36 -6.58
CA SER A 56 0.53 -1.14 -7.48
C SER A 56 1.16 -1.37 -8.85
N ASP A 57 2.06 -0.49 -9.29
CA ASP A 57 2.77 -0.56 -10.57
C ASP A 57 3.47 -1.90 -10.82
N ILE A 58 3.99 -2.53 -9.76
CA ILE A 58 4.68 -3.83 -9.85
C ILE A 58 3.75 -4.95 -10.33
N VAL A 59 2.45 -4.89 -10.02
CA VAL A 59 1.48 -5.92 -10.45
C VAL A 59 0.76 -5.58 -11.76
N GLU A 60 0.92 -4.36 -12.27
CA GLU A 60 0.29 -3.91 -13.52
C GLU A 60 1.01 -4.42 -14.77
N VAL A 61 2.30 -4.77 -14.65
CA VAL A 61 3.10 -5.32 -15.75
C VAL A 61 3.15 -6.86 -15.66
N PRO A 62 2.73 -7.62 -16.69
CA PRO A 62 2.66 -9.08 -16.62
C PRO A 62 3.97 -9.78 -16.27
N ALA A 63 5.11 -9.24 -16.73
CA ALA A 63 6.42 -9.81 -16.45
C ALA A 63 6.82 -9.68 -14.97
N THR A 64 6.67 -8.49 -14.38
CA THR A 64 6.99 -8.27 -12.96
C THR A 64 5.99 -8.97 -12.04
N ARG A 65 4.72 -9.07 -12.47
CA ARG A 65 3.70 -9.82 -11.74
C ARG A 65 4.02 -11.32 -11.68
N HIS A 66 4.50 -11.92 -12.77
CA HIS A 66 4.97 -13.31 -12.76
C HIS A 66 6.18 -13.51 -11.84
N LEU A 67 7.15 -12.59 -11.85
CA LEU A 67 8.28 -12.66 -10.93
C LEU A 67 7.87 -12.65 -9.45
N LEU A 68 6.84 -11.86 -9.09
CA LEU A 68 6.27 -11.89 -7.74
C LEU A 68 5.54 -13.20 -7.44
N TYR A 69 4.81 -13.75 -8.40
CA TYR A 69 4.14 -15.04 -8.26
C TYR A 69 5.13 -16.18 -7.98
N ASP A 70 6.27 -16.16 -8.67
CA ASP A 70 7.37 -17.11 -8.46
C ASP A 70 8.04 -16.89 -7.10
N LEU A 71 8.29 -15.63 -6.71
CA LEU A 71 8.86 -15.27 -5.40
C LEU A 71 7.98 -15.74 -4.23
N LEU A 72 6.67 -15.71 -4.42
CA LEU A 72 5.70 -16.22 -3.45
C LEU A 72 5.65 -17.75 -3.40
N GLY A 73 6.35 -18.47 -4.28
CA GLY A 73 6.26 -19.93 -4.37
C GLY A 73 4.88 -20.40 -4.83
N HIS A 74 4.20 -19.60 -5.65
CA HIS A 74 2.87 -19.90 -6.20
C HIS A 74 1.76 -20.11 -5.17
N ILE A 75 1.91 -19.58 -3.95
CA ILE A 75 0.89 -19.72 -2.88
C ILE A 75 -0.36 -18.84 -3.09
N GLY A 76 -0.33 -17.94 -4.07
CA GLY A 76 -1.47 -17.09 -4.42
C GLY A 76 -1.10 -15.96 -5.39
N HIS A 77 -2.10 -15.24 -5.86
CA HIS A 77 -1.96 -14.18 -6.85
C HIS A 77 -1.53 -12.86 -6.20
N PRO A 78 -0.39 -12.27 -6.59
CA PRO A 78 0.03 -10.98 -6.04
C PRO A 78 -0.95 -9.88 -6.45
N THR A 79 -1.41 -9.11 -5.46
CA THR A 79 -2.34 -7.99 -5.65
C THR A 79 -1.68 -6.64 -5.42
N LEU A 80 -0.67 -6.56 -4.52
CA LEU A 80 0.04 -5.32 -4.21
C LEU A 80 1.35 -5.60 -3.48
N ALA A 81 2.38 -4.78 -3.70
CA ALA A 81 3.56 -4.71 -2.84
C ALA A 81 3.45 -3.53 -1.87
N LEU A 82 3.97 -3.69 -0.65
CA LEU A 82 3.90 -2.70 0.40
C LEU A 82 5.27 -2.51 1.05
N ARG A 83 5.73 -1.25 1.14
CA ARG A 83 6.86 -0.89 2.01
C ARG A 83 6.33 -0.42 3.36
N ILE A 84 6.90 -0.95 4.44
CA ILE A 84 6.56 -0.60 5.83
C ILE A 84 7.84 -0.22 6.55
N GLY A 85 7.87 0.91 7.26
CA GLY A 85 9.06 1.35 7.98
C GLY A 85 8.78 2.38 9.05
N ILE A 86 9.85 2.98 9.56
CA ILE A 86 9.76 4.07 10.52
C ILE A 86 9.64 5.40 9.76
N PRO A 87 8.72 6.31 10.13
CA PRO A 87 8.66 7.65 9.56
C PRO A 87 10.00 8.39 9.71
N ALA A 88 10.42 9.10 8.66
CA ALA A 88 11.67 9.87 8.68
C ALA A 88 11.64 11.01 9.72
N ASP A 89 10.49 11.66 9.88
CA ASP A 89 10.20 12.59 10.97
C ASP A 89 8.77 12.34 11.49
N PRO A 90 8.58 11.81 12.72
CA PRO A 90 7.27 11.53 13.27
C PRO A 90 6.50 12.80 13.67
N THR A 91 7.17 13.96 13.74
CA THR A 91 6.57 15.25 14.12
C THR A 91 6.06 16.05 12.92
N GLN A 92 6.50 15.68 11.71
CA GLN A 92 6.13 16.34 10.47
C GLN A 92 5.46 15.34 9.50
N PRO A 93 4.16 15.07 9.67
CA PRO A 93 3.44 14.19 8.75
C PRO A 93 3.38 14.79 7.34
N ALA A 94 3.38 13.92 6.33
CA ALA A 94 3.20 14.33 4.94
C ALA A 94 1.85 15.07 4.78
N PRO A 95 1.77 16.12 3.94
CA PRO A 95 0.51 16.78 3.66
C PRO A 95 -0.54 15.78 3.16
N GLY A 96 -1.73 15.83 3.74
CA GLY A 96 -2.85 14.99 3.30
C GLY A 96 -3.20 15.28 1.84
N ALA A 97 -3.28 14.23 1.02
CA ALA A 97 -3.76 14.40 -0.35
C ALA A 97 -5.23 14.88 -0.35
N PRO A 98 -5.60 15.82 -1.23
CA PRO A 98 -6.95 16.37 -1.28
C PRO A 98 -7.99 15.26 -1.49
N ARG A 99 -9.17 15.43 -0.89
CA ARG A 99 -10.31 14.51 -1.01
C ARG A 99 -11.47 15.24 -1.68
N ARG A 100 -12.19 14.56 -2.58
CA ARG A 100 -13.47 15.07 -3.09
C ARG A 100 -14.47 15.14 -1.94
N SER A 101 -15.39 16.10 -1.98
CA SER A 101 -16.44 16.20 -0.98
C SER A 101 -17.37 14.98 -1.04
N GLY A 102 -17.91 14.57 0.11
CA GLY A 102 -18.87 13.46 0.16
C GLY A 102 -20.09 13.70 -0.73
N ALA A 103 -20.60 14.93 -0.76
CA ALA A 103 -21.73 15.32 -1.60
C ALA A 103 -21.47 15.16 -3.11
N ALA A 104 -20.20 15.14 -3.55
CA ALA A 104 -19.86 14.90 -4.95
C ALA A 104 -19.89 13.41 -5.34
N LEU A 105 -19.96 12.49 -4.37
CA LEU A 105 -19.81 11.04 -4.57
C LEU A 105 -20.96 10.20 -3.98
N ILE A 106 -21.63 10.70 -2.95
CA ILE A 106 -22.70 9.99 -2.24
C ILE A 106 -24.04 10.40 -2.83
N THR A 107 -24.76 9.46 -3.44
CA THR A 107 -26.16 9.63 -3.85
C THR A 107 -27.06 9.06 -2.77
N THR A 108 -27.98 9.87 -2.26
CA THR A 108 -29.06 9.42 -1.38
C THR A 108 -30.24 8.99 -2.26
N ALA A 109 -30.75 7.78 -2.07
CA ALA A 109 -32.03 7.42 -2.65
C ALA A 109 -33.12 8.23 -1.93
N ASP A 110 -33.90 9.01 -2.67
CA ASP A 110 -35.08 9.67 -2.11
C ASP A 110 -36.06 8.58 -1.69
N ASN A 111 -36.28 8.45 -0.38
CA ASN A 111 -37.22 7.48 0.17
C ASN A 111 -38.64 8.05 0.04
N GLU A 112 -39.31 7.78 -1.07
CA GLU A 112 -40.77 8.01 -1.17
C GLU A 112 -41.46 7.09 -0.14
N VAL A 113 -42.10 7.72 0.85
CA VAL A 113 -43.03 7.10 1.81
C VAL A 113 -44.44 7.15 1.22
#